data_AF-A0A0K1S5B4-F1
#
_entry.id   AF-A0A0K1S5B4-F1
#
_cell.length_a   1.000
_cell.length_b   1.000
_cell.length_c   1.000
_cell.angle_alpha   90.00
_cell.angle_beta   90.00
_cell.angle_gamma   90.00
#
_symmetry.space_group_name_H-M   'P 1'
#
loop_
_entity.id
_entity.type
_entity.pdbx_description
1 polymer ?
#
loop_
_entity_poly.entity_id
_entity_poly.type
_entity_poly.pdbx_seq_one_letter_code
_entity_poly.pdbx_strand_id
1 'polypeptide(L)' 'MAIRLGKAFDTSPESWLNQQMQYDLWQAEQTIGNIKVKRLSVRSAIA' A
#
# COMPACT_ATOMS: atom_id res chain seq x y z
N MET A 1 0.60 -12.47 8.27
CA MET A 1 -0.06 -13.72 7.80
C MET A 1 0.57 -14.30 6.54
N ALA A 2 1.03 -13.48 5.59
CA ALA A 2 1.62 -13.88 4.31
C ALA A 2 2.50 -15.15 4.31
N ILE A 3 3.49 -15.26 5.21
CA ILE A 3 4.38 -16.44 5.28
C ILE A 3 3.60 -17.74 5.56
N ARG A 4 2.61 -17.69 6.45
CA ARG A 4 1.79 -18.87 6.80
C ARG A 4 0.89 -19.28 5.64
N LEU A 5 0.29 -18.31 4.96
CA LEU A 5 -0.59 -18.56 3.82
C LEU A 5 0.21 -19.09 2.62
N GLY A 6 1.39 -18.53 2.34
CA GLY A 6 2.27 -19.05 1.29
C GLY A 6 2.65 -20.51 1.54
N LYS A 7 3.01 -20.87 2.78
CA LYS A 7 3.29 -22.26 3.15
C LYS A 7 2.07 -23.18 3.08
N ALA A 8 0.88 -22.70 3.44
CA ALA A 8 -0.33 -23.50 3.48
C ALA A 8 -0.94 -23.76 2.09
N PHE A 9 -0.77 -22.82 1.16
CA PHE A 9 -1.39 -22.85 -0.17
C PHE A 9 -0.40 -23.02 -1.32
N ASP A 10 0.87 -23.30 -1.02
CA ASP A 10 1.96 -23.42 -2.00
C ASP A 10 2.07 -22.20 -2.93
N THR A 11 2.00 -21.00 -2.33
CA THR A 11 2.12 -19.72 -3.04
C THR A 11 3.20 -18.83 -2.42
N SER A 12 3.48 -17.68 -3.04
CA SER A 12 4.45 -16.73 -2.48
C SER A 12 3.85 -15.86 -1.36
N PRO A 13 4.58 -15.61 -0.26
CA PRO A 13 4.19 -14.61 0.74
C PRO A 13 3.99 -13.20 0.14
N GLU A 14 4.77 -12.83 -0.87
CA GLU A 14 4.69 -11.54 -1.56
C GLU A 14 3.34 -11.33 -2.23
N SER A 15 2.76 -12.38 -2.83
CA SER A 15 1.41 -12.32 -3.41
C SER A 15 0.36 -11.98 -2.35
N TRP A 16 0.46 -12.60 -1.16
CA TRP A 16 -0.44 -12.32 -0.04
C TRP A 16 -0.24 -10.92 0.55
N LEU A 17 0.99 -10.42 0.62
CA LEU A 17 1.26 -9.04 1.03
C LEU A 17 0.66 -8.05 0.04
N ASN A 18 0.80 -8.30 -1.26
CA ASN A 18 0.19 -7.46 -2.27
C ASN A 18 -1.34 -7.44 -2.12
N GLN A 19 -1.97 -8.61 -1.96
CA GLN A 19 -3.43 -8.69 -1.76
C GLN A 19 -3.89 -7.91 -0.51
N GLN A 20 -3.18 -8.05 0.61
CA GLN A 20 -3.49 -7.28 1.83
C GLN A 20 -3.36 -5.78 1.57
N MET A 21 -2.27 -5.35 0.95
CA MET A 21 -2.04 -3.94 0.62
C MET A 21 -3.15 -3.37 -0.27
N GLN A 22 -3.56 -4.11 -1.31
CA GLN A 22 -4.64 -3.66 -2.19
C GLN A 22 -5.97 -3.54 -1.45
N TYR A 23 -6.29 -4.49 -0.56
CA TYR A 23 -7.48 -4.42 0.27
C TYR A 23 -7.46 -3.20 1.20
N ASP A 24 -6.33 -2.95 1.86
CA ASP A 24 -6.17 -1.82 2.77
C ASP A 24 -6.28 -0.48 2.03
N LEU A 25 -5.69 -0.37 0.83
CA LEU A 25 -5.81 0.81 -0.02
C LEU A 25 -7.26 1.03 -0.46
N TRP A 26 -7.95 -0.02 -0.93
CA TRP A 26 -9.35 0.07 -1.32
C TRP A 26 -10.24 0.56 -0.18
N GLN A 27 -10.01 0.05 1.04
CA GLN A 27 -10.71 0.53 2.24
C GLN A 27 -10.39 1.99 2.55
N ALA A 28 -9.12 2.39 2.49
CA ALA A 28 -8.69 3.77 2.73
C ALA A 28 -9.32 4.75 1.72
N GLU A 29 -9.41 4.36 0.45
CA GLU A 29 -10.06 5.14 -0.62
C GLU A 29 -11.52 5.47 -0.30
N GLN A 30 -12.26 4.57 0.34
CA GLN A 30 -13.66 4.83 0.72
C GLN A 30 -13.80 5.97 1.73
N THR A 31 -12.72 6.31 2.44
CA THR A 31 -12.70 7.34 3.50
C THR A 31 -11.86 8.58 3.15
N ILE A 32 -11.26 8.60 1.94
CA ILE A 32 -10.19 9.52 1.57
C ILE A 32 -10.65 10.97 1.37
N GLY A 33 -11.95 11.19 1.18
CA GLY A 33 -12.54 12.51 0.90
C GLY A 33 -12.25 13.59 1.95
N ASN A 34 -11.81 13.20 3.15
CA ASN A 34 -11.47 14.11 4.25
C ASN A 34 -9.97 14.33 4.46
N ILE A 35 -9.10 13.64 3.71
CA ILE A 35 -7.65 13.72 3.90
C ILE A 35 -7.08 14.85 3.03
N LYS A 36 -6.75 15.99 3.67
CA LYS A 36 -6.12 17.13 3.00
C LYS A 36 -4.59 16.99 3.01
N VAL A 37 -4.01 16.60 1.88
CA VAL A 37 -2.55 16.50 1.70
C VAL A 37 -2.04 17.64 0.81
N LYS A 38 -0.97 18.33 1.22
CA LYS A 38 -0.24 19.27 0.36
C LYS A 38 0.93 18.57 -0.30
N ARG A 39 1.05 18.67 -1.63
CA ARG A 39 2.23 18.18 -2.36
C ARG A 39 3.44 19.02 -1.96
N LEU A 40 4.50 18.37 -1.49
CA LEU A 40 5.78 19.03 -1.25
C LEU A 40 6.47 19.24 -2.60
N SER A 41 6.72 20.49 -2.98
CA SER A 41 7.61 20.79 -4.12
C SER A 41 9.04 20.92 -3.60
N VAL A 42 9.93 20.02 -4.02
CA VAL A 42 11.37 20.23 -3.83
C VAL A 42 11.80 21.27 -4.85
N ARG A 43 12.18 22.45 -4.39
CA ARG A 43 12.76 23.48 -5.24
C ARG A 43 14.20 23.02 -5.54
N SER A 44 14.49 22.61 -6.76
CA SER A 44 15.85 22.32 -7.19
C SER A 44 16.66 23.62 -7.13
N ALA A 45 17.37 23.83 -6.02
CA ALA A 45 18.40 24.85 -5.91
C ALA A 45 19.68 24.25 -6.47
N ILE A 46 19.89 24.43 -7.77
CA ILE A 46 21.21 24.32 -8.38
C ILE A 46 21.46 25.67 -9.03
N ALA A 47 22.23 26.50 -8.34
CA ALA A 47 22.96 27.64 -8.89
C ALA A 47 24.43 27.41 -8.58
#